data_AF-A0A1G2Y2Q6-F1
#
_entry.id   AF-A0A1G2Y2Q6-F1
#
_cell.length_a   1.000
_cell.length_b   1.000
_cell.length_c   1.000
_cell.angle_alpha   90.00
_cell.angle_beta   90.00
_cell.angle_gamma   90.00
#
_symmetry.space_group_name_H-M   'P 1'
#
loop_
_entity.id
_entity.type
_entity.pdbx_description
1 polymer ?
#
loop_
_entity_poly.entity_id
_entity_poly.type
_entity_poly.pdbx_seq_one_letter_code
_entity_poly.pdbx_strand_id
1 'polypeptide(L)' 'MGNLLTAEDMAIWLKVKPETILKWARTGRIPFLRFSGKVVRFDVVAVQQALADLAAKGGDNE' A
#
# COMPACT_ATOMS: atom_id res chain seq x y z
N MET A 1 -15.70 -9.21 -0.07
CA MET A 1 -15.69 -8.19 1.00
C MET A 1 -14.46 -7.34 0.79
N GLY A 2 -14.59 -6.19 0.10
CA GLY A 2 -13.45 -5.35 -0.24
C GLY A 2 -13.11 -4.40 0.90
N ASN A 3 -12.07 -4.70 1.67
CA ASN A 3 -11.58 -3.80 2.71
C ASN A 3 -10.71 -2.71 2.08
N LEU A 4 -11.39 -1.75 1.47
CA LEU A 4 -10.78 -0.54 0.93
C LEU A 4 -10.54 0.44 2.08
N LEU A 5 -9.29 0.54 2.51
CA LEU A 5 -8.86 1.39 3.61
C LEU A 5 -8.28 2.71 3.11
N THR A 6 -8.29 3.73 3.97
CA THR A 6 -7.61 4.99 3.73
C THR A 6 -6.12 4.85 4.04
N ALA A 7 -5.31 5.85 3.67
CA ALA A 7 -3.88 5.86 4.00
C ALA A 7 -3.63 5.79 5.52
N GLU A 8 -4.51 6.41 6.31
CA GLU A 8 -4.41 6.42 7.78
C GLU A 8 -4.71 5.06 8.38
N ASP A 9 -5.79 4.42 7.94
CA ASP A 9 -6.18 3.10 8.43
C ASP A 9 -5.13 2.05 8.03
N MET A 10 -4.63 2.14 6.79
CA MET A 10 -3.55 1.29 6.30
C MET A 10 -2.23 1.50 7.07
N ALA A 11 -1.96 2.74 7.49
CA ALA A 11 -0.80 3.07 8.31
C ALA A 11 -0.89 2.46 9.71
N ILE A 12 -2.07 2.50 10.34
CA ILE A 12 -2.32 1.82 11.62
C ILE A 12 -2.11 0.31 11.45
N TRP A 13 -2.66 -0.27 10.38
CA TRP A 13 -2.58 -1.69 10.10
C TRP A 13 -1.14 -2.19 9.91
N LEU A 14 -0.35 -1.44 9.13
CA LEU A 14 1.05 -1.74 8.85
C LEU A 14 2.00 -1.24 9.97
N LYS A 15 1.47 -0.55 10.99
CA LYS A 15 2.24 0.16 12.03
C LYS A 15 3.33 1.08 11.47
N VAL A 16 3.01 1.78 10.38
CA VAL A 16 3.89 2.78 9.76
C VAL A 16 3.25 4.16 9.81
N LYS A 17 3.98 5.18 9.36
CA LYS A 17 3.42 6.53 9.23
C LYS A 17 2.51 6.62 7.99
N PRO A 18 1.40 7.39 8.03
CA PRO A 18 0.57 7.65 6.86
C PRO A 18 1.35 8.32 5.73
N GLU A 19 2.34 9.15 6.06
CA GLU A 19 3.28 9.73 5.10
C GLU A 19 4.05 8.67 4.31
N THR A 20 4.43 7.56 4.96
CA THR A 20 5.12 6.44 4.31
C THR A 20 4.21 5.73 3.31
N ILE A 21 2.94 5.51 3.66
CA ILE A 21 1.93 4.93 2.76
C ILE A 21 1.74 5.83 1.53
N LEU A 22 1.58 7.14 1.75
CA LEU A 22 1.46 8.12 0.65
C LEU A 22 2.72 8.16 -0.22
N LYS A 23 3.91 8.08 0.39
CA LYS A 23 5.18 7.99 -0.33
C LYS A 23 5.23 6.74 -1.20
N TRP A 24 4.89 5.56 -0.66
CA TRP A 24 4.87 4.32 -1.42
C TRP A 24 3.87 4.35 -2.57
N ALA A 25 2.70 4.94 -2.35
CA ALA A 25 1.71 5.15 -3.40
C ALA A 25 2.26 6.06 -4.52
N ARG A 26 2.91 7.17 -4.13
CA ARG A 26 3.54 8.11 -5.08
C ARG A 26 4.70 7.50 -5.86
N THR A 27 5.49 6.64 -5.23
CA THR A 27 6.62 5.96 -5.87
C THR A 27 6.21 4.69 -6.62
N GLY A 28 4.92 4.34 -6.65
CA GLY A 28 4.43 3.13 -7.30
C GLY A 28 4.82 1.81 -6.61
N ARG A 29 5.19 1.85 -5.33
CA ARG A 29 5.54 0.65 -4.54
C ARG A 29 4.32 -0.15 -4.10
N ILE A 30 3.19 0.52 -3.84
CA ILE A 30 1.95 -0.14 -3.46
C ILE A 30 0.82 0.27 -4.40
N PRO A 31 -0.09 -0.65 -4.72
CA PRO A 31 -1.27 -0.34 -5.53
C PRO A 31 -2.21 0.58 -4.76
N PHE A 32 -2.77 1.56 -5.45
CA PHE A 32 -3.81 2.44 -4.93
C PHE A 32 -4.96 2.52 -5.93
N LEU A 33 -6.17 2.64 -5.40
CA LEU A 33 -7.40 2.76 -6.16
C LEU A 33 -7.93 4.18 -6.01
N ARG A 34 -8.11 4.85 -7.15
CA ARG A 34 -8.72 6.18 -7.17
C ARG A 34 -10.21 6.03 -7.40
N PHE A 35 -11.02 6.26 -6.35
CA PHE A 35 -12.44 5.94 -6.37
C PHE A 35 -13.29 7.04 -7.02
N SER A 36 -13.03 8.32 -6.71
CA SER A 36 -13.54 9.47 -7.48
C SER A 36 -12.91 10.76 -6.94
N GLY A 37 -12.47 11.66 -7.83
CA GLY A 37 -11.86 12.94 -7.44
C GLY A 37 -10.51 12.82 -6.72
N LYS A 38 -10.47 13.27 -5.46
CA LYS A 38 -9.26 13.28 -4.59
C LYS A 38 -9.20 12.08 -3.64
N VAL A 39 -10.20 11.20 -3.64
CA VAL A 39 -10.25 10.06 -2.72
C VAL A 39 -9.44 8.89 -3.29
N VAL A 40 -8.37 8.56 -2.58
CA VAL A 40 -7.55 7.37 -2.80
C VAL A 40 -7.86 6.35 -1.72
N ARG A 41 -8.08 5.11 -2.14
CA ARG A 41 -8.26 3.96 -1.27
C ARG A 41 -7.22 2.90 -1.58
N PHE A 42 -6.90 2.14 -0.58
CA PHE A 42 -5.90 1.09 -0.64
C PHE A 42 -6.60 -0.22 -0.31
N ASP A 43 -6.45 -1.21 -1.19
CA ASP A 43 -6.96 -2.55 -0.92
C ASP A 43 -5.93 -3.31 -0.09
N VAL A 44 -6.32 -3.79 1.08
CA VAL A 44 -5.40 -4.47 2.02
C VAL A 44 -4.74 -5.68 1.35
N VAL A 45 -5.51 -6.47 0.60
CA VAL A 45 -5.00 -7.70 -0.03
C VAL A 45 -4.02 -7.34 -1.12
N ALA A 46 -4.36 -6.40 -1.99
CA ALA A 46 -3.46 -5.96 -3.06
C ALA A 46 -2.17 -5.33 -2.52
N VAL A 47 -2.26 -4.51 -1.47
CA VAL A 47 -1.08 -3.90 -0.83
C VAL A 47 -0.21 -4.97 -0.16
N GLN A 48 -0.80 -5.92 0.55
CA GLN A 48 -0.06 -7.01 1.18
C GLN A 48 0.65 -7.89 0.14
N GLN A 49 -0.03 -8.22 -0.97
CA GLN A 49 0.61 -8.96 -2.06
C GLN A 49 1.76 -8.18 -2.70
N ALA A 50 1.59 -6.88 -2.94
CA ALA A 50 2.65 -6.05 -3.49
C ALA A 50 3.86 -5.97 -2.53
N LEU A 51 3.63 -5.82 -1.23
CA LEU A 51 4.69 -5.82 -0.22
C LEU A 51 5.40 -7.18 -0.14
N ALA A 52 4.65 -8.28 -0.23
CA ALA A 52 5.21 -9.63 -0.26
C ALA A 52 6.05 -9.87 -1.52
N ASP A 53 5.59 -9.41 -2.69
CA ASP A 53 6.34 -9.50 -3.95
C ASP A 53 7.62 -8.65 -3.91
N LEU A 54 7.56 -7.45 -3.32
CA LEU A 54 8.73 -6.60 -3.09
C LEU A 54 9.74 -7.25 -2.13
N ALA A 55 9.25 -7.91 -1.07
CA ALA A 55 10.10 -8.65 -0.15
C ALA A 55 10.74 -9.88 -0.83
N ALA A 56 10.00 -10.57 -1.69
CA ALA A 56 10.51 -11.70 -2.46
C ALA A 56 11.55 -11.28 -3.52
N LYS A 57 11.33 -10.15 -4.21
CA LYS A 57 12.28 -9.61 -5.20
C LYS A 57 13.51 -8.92 -4.59
N GLY A 58 13.48 -8.60 -3.30
CA GLY A 58 14.60 -7.97 -2.58
C GLY A 58 15.61 -8.95 -1.98
N GLY A 59 15.43 -10.26 -2.18
CA GLY A 59 16.27 -11.33 -1.65
C GLY A 59 17.41 -11.80 -2.57
N ASP A 60 17.61 -11.16 -3.73
CA ASP A 60 18.72 -11.44 -4.63
C ASP A 60 19.91 -10.50 -4.33
N ASN A 61 20.75 -10.92 -3.40
CA ASN A 61 22.19 -10.69 -3.53
C ASN A 61 22.90 -11.99 -3.19
N GLU A 62 23.23 -12.70 -4.28
CA GLU A 62 24.25 -13.75 -4.39
C GLU A 62 25.65 -13.22 -4.03
#